data_AF-A0A6I8UNG7-F1
#
_entry.id   AF-A0A6I8UNG7-F1
#
_cell.length_a   1.000
_cell.length_b   1.000
_cell.length_c   1.000
_cell.angle_alpha   90.00
_cell.angle_beta   90.00
_cell.angle_gamma   90.00
#
_symmetry.space_group_name_H-M   'P 1'
#
loop_
_entity.id
_entity.type
_entity.pdbx_description
1 polymer ?
#
loop_
_entity_poly.entity_id
_entity_poly.type
_entity_poly.pdbx_seq_one_letter_code
_entity_poly.pdbx_strand_id
1 'polypeptide(L)'
;MFRVHCNKCSRRRDVEPTIPFQLTRCHHIICGPCLTVCAAEKKCPMCEHPLQTIAISRDMPIGVANYFQDPTKFLQLYRKISKFQSEQRSSDNLHFWRREQKHEELQLKLNGYTKMEAQLNQQTKVEKKRIAELREYIAFHERPAVDSLEASLSSNEYIAARGRSNSRHGLRPRTPSENPTTDNTLSDDLVESFCMHSEVDFGTKKSKHSISTSTHRSSVRNSGGQRQDFQI
;
A
#
# COMPACT_ATOMS: atom_id res chain seq x y z
N MET A 1 44.51 4.34 20.88
CA MET A 1 44.12 3.46 22.00
C MET A 1 44.11 4.28 23.29
N PHE A 2 43.02 4.23 24.05
CA PHE A 2 42.88 5.00 25.29
C PHE A 2 43.87 4.49 26.34
N ARG A 3 44.73 5.38 26.86
CA ARG A 3 45.75 5.04 27.87
C ARG A 3 45.16 5.23 29.27
N VAL A 4 44.92 4.12 29.97
CA VAL A 4 44.38 4.12 31.34
C VAL A 4 45.46 4.59 32.32
N HIS A 5 45.19 5.69 33.00
CA HIS A 5 46.06 6.28 34.02
C HIS A 5 45.24 6.84 35.17
N CYS A 6 45.89 7.09 36.32
CA CYS A 6 45.27 7.72 37.46
C CYS A 6 45.18 9.23 37.20
N ASN A 7 43.99 9.81 37.30
CA ASN A 7 43.78 11.25 37.10
C ASN A 7 44.42 12.10 38.21
N LYS A 8 44.75 11.51 39.38
CA LYS A 8 45.40 12.21 40.49
C LYS A 8 46.93 12.22 40.41
N CYS A 9 47.54 11.07 40.12
CA CYS A 9 48.99 10.89 40.20
C CYS A 9 49.65 10.46 38.88
N SER A 10 48.88 10.37 37.80
CA SER A 10 49.35 10.04 36.45
C SER A 10 49.99 8.66 36.27
N ARG A 11 50.02 7.82 37.32
CA ARG A 11 50.46 6.41 37.22
C ARG A 11 49.64 5.69 36.16
N ARG A 12 50.33 4.92 35.32
CA ARG A 12 49.71 4.24 34.18
C ARG A 12 49.57 2.75 34.47
N ARG A 13 48.43 2.20 34.07
CA ARG A 13 48.13 0.77 34.28
C ARG A 13 49.01 -0.15 33.46
N ASP A 14 49.49 0.28 32.29
CA ASP A 14 50.37 -0.51 31.43
C ASP A 14 51.79 -0.64 31.97
N VAL A 15 52.23 0.29 32.82
CA VAL A 15 53.52 0.25 33.51
C VAL A 15 53.42 -0.50 34.85
N GLU A 16 52.33 -0.30 35.60
CA GLU A 16 52.09 -0.91 36.91
C GLU A 16 50.82 -1.81 36.88
N PRO A 17 50.87 -3.00 36.24
CA PRO A 17 49.68 -3.82 35.99
C PRO A 17 49.08 -4.47 37.25
N THR A 18 49.88 -4.58 38.32
CA THR A 18 49.46 -5.13 39.61
C THR A 18 48.60 -4.16 40.42
N ILE A 19 48.65 -2.87 40.11
CA ILE A 19 47.87 -1.87 40.83
C ILE A 19 46.45 -1.85 40.31
N PRO A 20 45.43 -2.04 41.17
CA PRO A 20 44.05 -1.90 40.77
C PRO A 20 43.73 -0.44 40.46
N PHE A 21 42.98 -0.19 39.38
CA PHE A 21 42.39 1.12 39.11
C PHE A 21 40.88 1.01 39.20
N GLN A 22 40.26 2.07 39.71
CA GLN A 22 38.82 2.19 39.82
C GLN A 22 38.31 3.41 39.05
N LEU A 23 37.17 3.25 38.40
CA LEU A 23 36.43 4.32 37.75
C LEU A 23 35.38 4.84 38.73
N THR A 24 35.38 6.14 39.00
CA THR A 24 34.35 6.78 39.83
C THR A 24 33.09 7.09 39.01
N ARG A 25 31.95 7.30 39.68
CA ARG A 25 30.71 7.75 39.04
C ARG A 25 30.84 9.11 38.32
N CYS A 26 31.74 9.97 38.79
CA CYS A 26 32.08 11.23 38.12
C CYS A 26 33.13 11.07 37.00
N HIS A 27 33.37 9.85 36.52
CA HIS A 27 34.26 9.51 35.40
C HIS A 27 35.75 9.79 35.61
N HIS A 28 36.22 9.84 36.86
CA HIS A 28 37.65 9.92 37.17
C HIS A 28 38.22 8.52 37.40
N ILE A 29 39.40 8.25 36.85
CA ILE A 29 40.12 6.99 37.05
C ILE A 29 41.13 7.18 38.18
N ILE A 30 41.03 6.39 39.25
CA ILE A 30 41.88 6.52 40.45
C ILE A 30 42.59 5.19 40.71
N CYS A 31 43.90 5.20 40.94
CA CYS A 31 44.64 4.00 41.32
C CYS A 31 44.41 3.64 42.80
N GLY A 32 44.60 2.37 43.16
CA GLY A 32 44.46 1.86 44.53
C GLY A 32 45.15 2.73 45.59
N PRO A 33 46.44 3.10 45.43
CA PRO A 33 47.13 3.96 46.38
C PRO A 33 46.45 5.32 46.60
N CYS A 34 46.02 6.00 45.53
CA CYS A 34 45.33 7.28 45.64
C CYS A 34 43.92 7.13 46.23
N LEU A 35 43.27 5.99 45.99
CA LEU A 35 41.95 5.70 46.54
C LEU A 35 42.03 5.45 48.05
N THR A 36 43.01 4.67 48.52
CA THR A 36 43.21 4.39 49.95
C THR A 36 43.46 5.66 50.75
N VAL A 37 44.26 6.58 50.22
CA VAL A 37 44.53 7.88 50.87
C VAL A 37 43.25 8.72 51.03
N CYS A 38 42.31 8.62 50.08
CA CYS A 38 41.08 9.43 50.07
C CYS A 38 39.85 8.67 50.57
N ALA A 39 40.00 7.40 50.97
CA ALA A 39 38.88 6.55 51.39
C ALA A 39 38.20 7.07 52.66
N ALA A 40 38.93 7.75 53.54
CA ALA A 40 38.41 8.31 54.79
C ALA A 40 37.29 9.33 54.56
N GLU A 41 37.39 10.14 53.50
CA GLU A 41 36.45 11.23 53.24
C GLU A 41 35.21 10.78 52.45
N LYS A 42 35.21 9.55 51.91
CA LYS A 42 34.17 9.03 51.00
C LYS A 42 33.83 10.00 49.86
N LYS A 43 34.82 10.76 49.39
CA LYS A 43 34.70 11.75 48.30
C LYS A 43 35.70 11.47 47.18
N CYS A 44 35.35 11.85 45.97
CA CYS A 44 36.25 11.76 44.83
C CYS A 44 37.41 12.76 44.99
N PRO A 45 38.68 12.32 44.83
CA PRO A 45 39.83 13.20 45.02
C PRO A 45 40.04 14.24 43.92
N MET A 46 39.19 14.25 42.87
CA MET A 46 39.29 15.19 41.75
C MET A 46 38.19 16.26 41.77
N CYS A 47 36.99 15.91 42.23
CA CYS A 47 35.83 16.80 42.18
C CYS A 47 34.92 16.73 43.41
N GLU A 48 35.36 16.06 44.47
CA GLU A 48 34.72 15.99 45.80
C GLU A 48 33.30 15.40 45.87
N HIS A 49 32.77 14.90 44.74
CA HIS A 49 31.49 14.21 44.72
C HIS A 49 31.53 12.91 45.53
N PRO A 50 30.39 12.42 46.06
CA PRO A 50 30.33 11.16 46.80
C PRO A 50 31.01 10.01 46.06
N LEU A 51 31.89 9.30 46.76
CA LEU A 51 32.74 8.28 46.18
C LEU A 51 31.96 6.97 46.00
N GLN A 52 31.60 6.69 44.75
CA GLN A 52 31.14 5.39 44.29
C GLN A 52 32.02 4.99 43.12
N THR A 53 32.51 3.75 43.16
CA THR A 53 33.51 3.27 42.23
C THR A 53 33.21 1.87 41.71
N ILE A 54 33.70 1.62 40.50
CA ILE A 54 33.70 0.31 39.86
C ILE A 54 35.15 -0.04 39.55
N ALA A 55 35.57 -1.26 39.87
CA ALA A 55 36.89 -1.74 39.51
C ALA A 55 37.02 -1.84 37.99
N ILE A 56 38.10 -1.28 37.42
CA ILE A 56 38.41 -1.45 36.01
C ILE A 56 38.99 -2.86 35.83
N SER A 57 38.15 -3.80 35.44
CA SER A 57 38.45 -5.22 35.21
C SER A 57 37.68 -5.76 33.99
N ARG A 58 37.85 -7.06 33.69
CA ARG A 58 37.11 -7.73 32.62
C ARG A 58 35.62 -7.92 32.97
N ASP A 59 35.29 -7.90 34.25
CA ASP A 59 33.94 -8.14 34.78
C ASP A 59 33.13 -6.85 34.92
N MET A 60 33.59 -5.74 34.31
CA MET A 60 32.83 -4.50 34.29
C MET A 60 31.50 -4.65 33.54
N PRO A 61 30.43 -3.97 33.98
CA PRO A 61 29.21 -3.85 33.19
C PRO A 61 29.51 -3.34 31.79
N ILE A 62 28.90 -3.95 30.77
CA ILE A 62 29.18 -3.67 29.35
C ILE A 62 29.07 -2.18 29.03
N GLY A 63 28.05 -1.49 29.56
CA GLY A 63 27.85 -0.06 29.34
C GLY A 63 29.04 0.79 29.82
N VAL A 64 29.71 0.37 30.91
CA VAL A 64 30.90 1.04 31.45
C VAL A 64 32.16 0.60 30.70
N ALA A 65 32.28 -0.69 30.36
CA ALA A 65 33.39 -1.22 29.59
C ALA A 65 33.51 -0.54 28.20
N ASN A 66 32.39 -0.10 27.62
CA ASN A 66 32.35 0.61 26.35
C ASN A 66 33.12 1.93 26.35
N TYR A 67 33.30 2.59 27.51
CA TYR A 67 34.13 3.81 27.60
C TYR A 67 35.61 3.57 27.25
N PHE A 68 36.07 2.33 27.37
CA PHE A 68 37.46 1.94 27.09
C PHE A 68 37.64 1.33 25.69
N GLN A 69 36.53 1.16 24.94
CA GLN A 69 36.56 0.64 23.57
C GLN A 69 36.88 1.74 22.56
N ASP A 70 37.33 1.36 21.37
CA ASP A 70 37.56 2.29 20.27
C ASP A 70 36.20 2.86 19.77
N PRO A 71 35.99 4.19 19.83
CA PRO A 71 34.74 4.81 19.39
C PRO A 71 34.41 4.52 17.92
N THR A 72 35.43 4.26 17.09
CA THR A 72 35.27 3.94 15.66
C THR A 72 34.43 2.68 15.45
N LYS A 73 34.51 1.71 16.36
CA LYS A 73 33.70 0.48 16.29
C LYS A 73 32.21 0.76 16.42
N PHE A 74 31.83 1.62 17.37
CA PHE A 74 30.43 2.03 17.54
C PHE A 74 29.96 2.85 16.35
N LEU A 75 30.79 3.78 15.85
CA LEU A 75 30.46 4.54 14.65
C LEU A 75 30.19 3.64 13.44
N GLN A 76 31.02 2.63 13.21
CA GLN A 76 30.81 1.66 12.14
C GLN A 76 29.52 0.84 12.34
N LEU A 77 29.24 0.43 13.58
CA LEU A 77 28.00 -0.27 13.92
C LEU A 77 26.78 0.61 13.61
N TYR A 78 26.76 1.86 14.08
CA TYR A 78 25.64 2.78 13.83
C TYR A 78 25.45 3.10 12.35
N ARG A 79 26.54 3.21 11.58
CA ARG A 79 26.45 3.35 10.11
C ARG A 79 25.77 2.13 9.46
N LYS A 80 26.12 0.91 9.88
CA LYS A 80 25.48 -0.31 9.37
C LYS A 80 24.00 -0.38 9.74
N ILE A 81 23.66 -0.07 11.00
CA ILE A 81 22.27 -0.02 11.49
C ILE A 81 21.47 1.00 10.68
N SER A 82 21.99 2.22 10.52
CA SER A 82 21.33 3.29 9.77
C SER A 82 21.11 2.90 8.31
N LYS A 83 22.11 2.30 7.66
CA LYS A 83 21.99 1.78 6.29
C LYS A 83 20.88 0.74 6.19
N PHE A 84 20.91 -0.28 7.05
CA PHE A 84 19.88 -1.32 7.08
C PHE A 84 18.47 -0.74 7.25
N GLN A 85 18.26 0.15 8.22
CA GLN A 85 16.97 0.78 8.45
C GLN A 85 16.50 1.64 7.27
N SER A 86 17.42 2.31 6.58
CA SER A 86 17.11 3.07 5.38
C SER A 86 16.70 2.17 4.22
N GLU A 87 17.40 1.06 4.02
CA GLU A 87 17.10 0.07 2.98
C GLU A 87 15.75 -0.61 3.23
N GLN A 88 15.47 -1.00 4.48
CA GLN A 88 14.18 -1.57 4.86
C GLN A 88 13.02 -0.60 4.60
N ARG A 89 13.12 0.67 5.02
CA ARG A 89 12.10 1.69 4.73
C ARG A 89 11.91 1.90 3.23
N SER A 90 13.00 1.90 2.46
CA SER A 90 12.92 2.07 1.01
C SER A 90 12.20 0.89 0.34
N SER A 91 12.48 -0.33 0.80
CA SER A 91 11.81 -1.55 0.33
C SER A 91 10.32 -1.55 0.67
N ASP A 92 9.98 -1.25 1.92
CA ASP A 92 8.59 -1.19 2.40
C ASP A 92 7.77 -0.15 1.61
N ASN A 93 8.31 1.06 1.45
CA ASN A 93 7.69 2.11 0.65
C ASN A 93 7.46 1.66 -0.80
N LEU A 94 8.42 0.97 -1.42
CA LEU A 94 8.26 0.46 -2.77
C LEU A 94 7.11 -0.55 -2.88
N HIS A 95 7.00 -1.46 -1.91
CA HIS A 95 5.89 -2.43 -1.86
C HIS A 95 4.55 -1.75 -1.63
N PHE A 96 4.49 -0.73 -0.77
CA PHE A 96 3.31 0.09 -0.55
C PHE A 96 2.85 0.73 -1.87
N TRP A 97 3.73 1.44 -2.57
CA TRP A 97 3.36 2.11 -3.83
C TRP A 97 2.91 1.15 -4.92
N ARG A 98 3.56 -0.02 -5.05
CA ARG A 98 3.12 -1.05 -6.00
C ARG A 98 1.73 -1.58 -5.68
N ARG A 99 1.41 -1.75 -4.40
CA ARG A 99 0.10 -2.20 -3.96
C ARG A 99 -0.96 -1.15 -4.26
N GLU A 100 -0.67 0.12 -4.01
CA GLU A 100 -1.58 1.22 -4.32
C GLU A 100 -1.86 1.32 -5.82
N GLN A 101 -0.83 1.30 -6.67
CA GLN A 101 -1.01 1.30 -8.14
C GLN A 101 -1.88 0.13 -8.60
N LYS A 102 -1.61 -1.09 -8.11
CA LYS A 102 -2.42 -2.26 -8.44
C LYS A 102 -3.86 -2.11 -7.97
N HIS A 103 -4.08 -1.47 -6.83
CA HIS A 103 -5.43 -1.21 -6.31
C HIS A 103 -6.17 -0.22 -7.22
N GLU A 104 -5.53 0.87 -7.64
CA GLU A 104 -6.10 1.83 -8.59
C GLU A 104 -6.46 1.18 -9.93
N GLU A 105 -5.58 0.33 -10.47
CA GLU A 105 -5.83 -0.43 -11.70
C GLU A 105 -7.05 -1.36 -11.56
N LEU A 106 -7.13 -2.09 -10.44
CA LEU A 106 -8.25 -2.99 -10.16
C LEU A 106 -9.56 -2.22 -9.98
N GLN A 107 -9.53 -1.06 -9.34
CA GLN A 107 -10.70 -0.19 -9.21
C GLN A 107 -11.17 0.31 -10.58
N LEU A 108 -10.25 0.72 -11.46
CA LEU A 108 -10.60 1.14 -12.81
C LEU A 108 -11.25 0.01 -13.62
N LYS A 109 -10.68 -1.20 -13.55
CA LYS A 109 -11.25 -2.39 -14.20
C LYS A 109 -12.63 -2.72 -13.65
N LEU A 110 -12.80 -2.70 -12.33
CA LEU A 110 -14.10 -2.93 -11.69
C LEU A 110 -15.15 -1.94 -12.17
N ASN A 111 -14.81 -0.64 -12.20
CA ASN A 111 -15.70 0.40 -12.71
C ASN A 111 -16.09 0.16 -14.18
N GLY A 112 -15.17 -0.34 -15.01
CA GLY A 112 -15.43 -0.76 -16.38
C GLY A 112 -16.44 -1.92 -16.44
N TYR A 113 -16.22 -2.99 -15.67
CA TYR A 113 -17.13 -4.12 -15.60
C TYR A 113 -18.52 -3.72 -15.13
N THR A 114 -18.64 -2.88 -14.12
CA THR A 114 -19.94 -2.38 -13.63
C THR A 114 -20.72 -1.63 -14.71
N LYS A 115 -20.05 -0.82 -15.55
CA LYS A 115 -20.71 -0.13 -16.66
C LYS A 115 -21.18 -1.09 -17.75
N MET A 116 -20.35 -2.06 -18.11
CA MET A 116 -20.71 -3.08 -19.11
C MET A 116 -21.88 -3.95 -18.62
N GLU A 117 -21.86 -4.35 -17.36
CA GLU A 117 -22.96 -5.08 -16.73
C GLU A 117 -24.27 -4.30 -16.79
N ALA A 118 -24.24 -3.00 -16.45
CA ALA A 118 -25.42 -2.14 -16.54
C ALA A 118 -25.98 -2.05 -17.97
N GLN A 119 -25.10 -1.93 -18.97
CA GLN A 119 -25.49 -1.90 -20.39
C GLN A 119 -26.11 -3.23 -20.84
N LEU A 120 -25.49 -4.36 -20.52
CA LEU A 120 -26.02 -5.68 -20.86
C LEU A 120 -27.36 -5.95 -20.17
N ASN A 121 -27.52 -5.53 -18.92
CA ASN A 121 -28.79 -5.62 -18.20
C ASN A 121 -29.88 -4.77 -18.86
N GLN A 122 -29.54 -3.57 -19.35
CA GLN A 122 -30.47 -2.72 -20.08
C GLN A 122 -30.88 -3.36 -21.41
N GLN A 123 -29.94 -3.88 -22.19
CA GLN A 123 -30.23 -4.60 -23.45
C GLN A 123 -31.10 -5.83 -23.20
N THR A 124 -30.77 -6.63 -22.19
CA THR A 124 -31.55 -7.80 -21.77
C THR A 124 -32.99 -7.41 -21.41
N LYS A 125 -33.20 -6.26 -20.75
CA LYS A 125 -34.53 -5.77 -20.42
C LYS A 125 -35.33 -5.39 -21.67
N VAL A 126 -34.69 -4.73 -22.63
CA VAL A 126 -35.32 -4.35 -23.91
C VAL A 126 -35.69 -5.60 -24.73
N GLU A 127 -34.76 -6.53 -24.89
CA GLU A 127 -35.01 -7.75 -25.67
C GLU A 127 -36.05 -8.66 -25.00
N LYS A 128 -36.05 -8.78 -23.67
CA LYS A 128 -37.12 -9.49 -22.94
C LYS A 128 -38.50 -8.89 -23.23
N LYS A 129 -38.60 -7.56 -23.30
CA LYS A 129 -39.85 -6.87 -23.65
C LYS A 129 -40.23 -7.16 -25.10
N ARG A 130 -39.28 -7.07 -26.03
CA ARG A 130 -39.50 -7.37 -27.46
C ARG A 130 -39.98 -8.80 -27.68
N ILE A 131 -39.37 -9.77 -27.02
CA ILE A 131 -39.78 -11.19 -27.06
C ILE A 131 -41.21 -11.35 -26.53
N ALA A 132 -41.57 -10.65 -25.44
CA ALA A 132 -42.93 -10.71 -24.91
C ALA A 132 -43.96 -10.13 -25.91
N GLU A 133 -43.67 -8.98 -26.52
CA GLU A 133 -44.52 -8.35 -27.55
C GLU A 133 -44.68 -9.26 -28.79
N LEU A 134 -43.58 -9.87 -29.26
CA LEU A 134 -43.62 -10.82 -30.38
C LEU A 134 -44.42 -12.09 -30.06
N ARG A 135 -44.27 -12.65 -28.86
CA ARG A 135 -45.05 -13.81 -28.42
C ARG A 135 -46.55 -13.50 -28.36
N GLU A 136 -46.92 -12.32 -27.86
CA GLU A 136 -48.32 -11.89 -27.84
C GLU A 136 -48.88 -11.70 -29.27
N TYR A 137 -48.08 -11.11 -30.17
CA TYR A 137 -48.44 -10.94 -31.58
C TYR A 137 -48.66 -12.28 -32.29
N ILE A 138 -47.74 -13.24 -32.12
CA ILE A 138 -47.86 -14.60 -32.67
C ILE A 138 -49.12 -15.28 -32.13
N ALA A 139 -49.34 -15.27 -30.81
CA ALA A 139 -50.51 -15.88 -30.19
C ALA A 139 -51.85 -15.24 -30.62
N PHE A 140 -51.86 -13.97 -31.03
CA PHE A 140 -53.04 -13.33 -31.62
C PHE A 140 -53.32 -13.83 -33.04
N HIS A 141 -52.29 -14.01 -33.86
CA HIS A 141 -52.40 -14.42 -35.26
C HIS A 141 -52.52 -15.95 -35.47
N GLU A 142 -52.08 -16.76 -34.51
CA GLU A 142 -52.27 -18.21 -34.53
C GLU A 142 -53.68 -18.63 -34.06
N ARG A 143 -54.36 -17.82 -33.22
CA ARG A 143 -55.72 -18.09 -32.72
C ARG A 143 -56.77 -18.42 -33.81
N PRO A 144 -56.86 -17.67 -34.94
CA PRO A 144 -57.80 -17.97 -36.01
C PRO A 144 -57.56 -19.31 -36.73
N ALA A 145 -56.32 -19.81 -36.73
CA ALA A 145 -55.98 -21.05 -37.43
C ALA A 145 -56.46 -22.30 -36.67
N VAL A 146 -56.58 -22.22 -35.34
CA VAL A 146 -57.05 -23.31 -34.48
C VAL A 146 -58.58 -23.32 -34.40
N ASP A 147 -59.20 -22.14 -34.22
CA ASP A 147 -60.67 -21.99 -34.19
C ASP A 147 -61.30 -22.38 -35.54
N SER A 148 -60.63 -22.09 -36.67
CA SER A 148 -61.11 -22.50 -38.00
C SER A 148 -61.00 -24.00 -38.25
N LEU A 149 -60.07 -24.71 -37.60
CA LEU A 149 -59.92 -26.17 -37.73
C LEU A 149 -60.90 -26.90 -36.79
N GLU A 150 -61.10 -26.40 -35.57
CA GLU A 150 -62.09 -26.94 -34.62
C GLU A 150 -63.54 -26.68 -35.07
N ALA A 151 -63.84 -25.51 -35.63
CA ALA A 151 -65.16 -25.21 -36.21
C ALA A 151 -65.47 -26.08 -37.45
N SER A 152 -64.44 -26.47 -38.21
CA SER A 152 -64.60 -27.38 -39.36
C SER A 152 -64.87 -28.83 -38.95
N LEU A 153 -64.48 -29.21 -37.73
CA LEU A 153 -64.70 -30.56 -37.18
C LEU A 153 -65.96 -30.65 -36.28
N SER A 154 -66.51 -29.51 -35.84
CA SER A 154 -67.59 -29.43 -34.83
C SER A 154 -68.88 -28.76 -35.35
N SER A 155 -69.13 -28.75 -36.66
CA SER A 155 -70.42 -28.24 -37.19
C SER A 155 -71.06 -29.24 -38.13
N ASN A 156 -71.67 -30.24 -37.51
CA ASN A 156 -72.76 -30.99 -38.10
C ASN A 156 -73.88 -31.13 -37.07
N GLU A 157 -74.48 -30.02 -36.59
CA GLU A 157 -75.87 -29.99 -36.08
C GLU A 157 -76.43 -28.57 -35.74
N TYR A 158 -77.35 -28.13 -36.60
CA TYR A 158 -78.60 -27.35 -36.41
C TYR A 158 -78.82 -26.29 -35.28
N ILE A 159 -79.12 -25.07 -35.78
CA ILE A 159 -80.28 -24.17 -35.48
C ILE A 159 -80.24 -23.20 -34.26
N ALA A 160 -80.35 -21.91 -34.64
CA ALA A 160 -81.01 -20.75 -34.01
C ALA A 160 -80.48 -20.15 -32.70
N ALA A 161 -79.96 -18.93 -32.79
CA ALA A 161 -80.57 -17.74 -32.18
C ALA A 161 -79.86 -16.46 -32.65
N ARG A 162 -80.64 -15.49 -33.13
CA ARG A 162 -80.18 -14.12 -33.36
C ARG A 162 -79.83 -13.50 -32.01
N GLY A 163 -78.54 -13.33 -31.75
CA GLY A 163 -78.00 -12.57 -30.62
C GLY A 163 -76.89 -11.66 -31.12
N ARG A 164 -77.02 -10.37 -30.85
CA ARG A 164 -76.18 -9.26 -31.32
C ARG A 164 -74.69 -9.61 -31.33
N SER A 165 -74.10 -9.67 -32.53
CA SER A 165 -72.67 -9.66 -32.74
C SER A 165 -72.12 -8.28 -32.35
N ASN A 166 -71.90 -8.05 -31.06
CA ASN A 166 -70.92 -7.05 -30.65
C ASN A 166 -69.57 -7.63 -31.08
N SER A 167 -69.18 -7.34 -32.33
CA SER A 167 -67.78 -7.28 -32.72
C SER A 167 -67.13 -6.29 -31.77
N ARG A 168 -66.65 -6.78 -30.62
CA ARG A 168 -65.50 -6.18 -29.97
C ARG A 168 -64.40 -6.39 -31.00
N HIS A 169 -64.23 -5.42 -31.90
CA HIS A 169 -62.96 -5.21 -32.55
C HIS A 169 -61.96 -4.99 -31.42
N GLY A 170 -61.41 -6.09 -30.91
CA GLY A 170 -60.22 -6.06 -30.09
C GLY A 170 -59.22 -5.25 -30.87
N LEU A 171 -58.67 -4.21 -30.24
CA LEU A 171 -57.66 -3.36 -30.86
C LEU A 171 -56.59 -4.28 -31.45
N ARG A 172 -56.45 -4.24 -32.78
CA ARG A 172 -55.44 -5.02 -33.49
C ARG A 172 -54.09 -4.70 -32.82
N PRO A 173 -53.34 -5.70 -32.33
CA PRO A 173 -52.01 -5.45 -31.81
C PRO A 173 -51.20 -4.73 -32.90
N ARG A 174 -50.53 -3.64 -32.52
CA ARG A 174 -49.68 -2.89 -33.44
C ARG A 174 -48.59 -3.84 -33.94
N THR A 175 -48.34 -3.86 -35.25
CA THR A 175 -47.23 -4.61 -35.82
C THR A 175 -45.94 -4.18 -35.12
N PRO A 176 -45.17 -5.10 -34.51
CA PRO A 176 -43.91 -4.74 -33.86
C PRO A 176 -42.98 -4.01 -34.84
N SER A 177 -42.37 -2.92 -34.39
CA SER A 177 -41.49 -2.09 -35.23
C SER A 177 -40.16 -2.81 -35.46
N GLU A 178 -39.78 -2.99 -36.72
CA GLU A 178 -38.42 -3.39 -37.13
C GLU A 178 -37.50 -2.18 -37.11
N ASN A 179 -37.23 -1.62 -35.93
CA ASN A 179 -36.07 -0.74 -35.84
C ASN A 179 -34.87 -1.68 -35.64
N PRO A 180 -33.97 -1.81 -36.63
CA PRO A 180 -32.67 -2.40 -36.35
C PRO A 180 -32.07 -1.49 -35.28
N THR A 181 -31.87 -2.02 -34.07
CA THR A 181 -30.90 -1.43 -33.15
C THR A 181 -29.65 -1.23 -33.98
N THR A 182 -29.26 0.03 -34.15
CA THR A 182 -28.08 0.41 -34.92
C THR A 182 -26.96 -0.53 -34.57
N ASP A 183 -26.53 -1.23 -35.62
CA ASP A 183 -25.37 -2.08 -35.64
C ASP A 183 -24.15 -1.22 -35.29
N ASN A 184 -23.84 -1.14 -33.99
CA ASN A 184 -22.53 -0.72 -33.52
C ASN A 184 -21.66 -1.98 -33.43
N THR A 185 -21.53 -2.70 -34.54
CA THR A 185 -20.34 -3.52 -34.77
C THR A 185 -19.16 -2.56 -34.78
N LEU A 186 -18.46 -2.46 -33.65
CA LEU A 186 -17.06 -2.03 -33.68
C LEU A 186 -16.34 -3.05 -34.58
N SER A 187 -15.75 -2.55 -35.67
CA SER A 187 -14.96 -3.32 -36.64
C SER A 187 -14.12 -4.40 -35.96
N ASP A 188 -14.15 -5.62 -36.52
CA ASP A 188 -13.35 -6.79 -36.13
C ASP A 188 -11.83 -6.55 -36.20
N ASP A 189 -11.37 -5.41 -36.73
CA ASP A 189 -9.94 -5.06 -36.85
C ASP A 189 -9.23 -4.74 -35.52
N LEU A 190 -9.92 -4.74 -34.38
CA LEU A 190 -9.31 -4.52 -33.05
C LEU A 190 -9.43 -5.72 -32.10
N VAL A 191 -9.79 -6.89 -32.61
CA VAL A 191 -9.78 -8.12 -31.80
C VAL A 191 -8.46 -8.88 -31.95
N GLU A 192 -7.67 -8.60 -33.00
CA GLU A 192 -6.42 -9.33 -33.27
C GLU A 192 -5.19 -8.83 -32.48
N SER A 193 -5.30 -7.75 -31.69
CA SER A 193 -4.18 -7.26 -30.86
C SER A 193 -4.19 -7.76 -29.41
N PHE A 194 -5.13 -8.61 -29.01
CA PHE A 194 -5.18 -9.17 -27.64
C PHE A 194 -4.85 -10.66 -27.58
N CYS A 195 -3.92 -11.11 -28.43
CA CYS A 195 -3.17 -12.33 -28.15
C CYS A 195 -2.25 -12.08 -26.94
N MET A 196 -2.63 -12.61 -25.78
CA MET A 196 -1.72 -12.82 -24.66
C MET A 196 -0.53 -13.66 -25.13
N HIS A 197 0.61 -13.02 -25.38
CA HIS A 197 1.88 -13.72 -25.28
C HIS A 197 2.17 -13.96 -23.80
N SER A 198 1.94 -15.20 -23.40
CA SER A 198 2.43 -15.79 -22.16
C SER A 198 3.95 -15.88 -22.22
N GLU A 199 4.66 -14.78 -21.97
CA GLU A 199 6.10 -14.83 -21.73
C GLU A 199 6.34 -14.97 -20.22
N VAL A 200 6.49 -16.22 -19.81
CA VAL A 200 7.28 -16.56 -18.63
C VAL A 200 8.75 -16.32 -18.98
N ASP A 201 9.41 -15.38 -18.31
CA ASP A 201 10.87 -15.34 -18.34
C ASP A 201 11.46 -15.06 -16.94
N PHE A 202 12.05 -16.12 -16.40
CA PHE A 202 13.00 -16.10 -15.31
C PHE A 202 14.36 -15.70 -15.88
N GLY A 203 14.94 -14.56 -15.49
CA GLY A 203 16.27 -14.22 -15.99
C GLY A 203 16.91 -12.98 -15.41
N THR A 204 17.87 -13.20 -14.53
CA THR A 204 18.84 -12.21 -14.02
C THR A 204 19.66 -11.55 -15.13
N LYS A 205 19.87 -10.21 -15.06
CA LYS A 205 21.20 -9.56 -14.99
C LYS A 205 21.12 -8.03 -15.07
N LYS A 206 22.14 -7.43 -14.43
CA LYS A 206 22.47 -6.01 -14.27
C LYS A 206 22.65 -5.28 -15.61
N SER A 207 22.24 -4.01 -15.68
CA SER A 207 22.94 -3.01 -16.49
C SER A 207 22.75 -1.59 -15.94
N LYS A 208 23.83 -0.81 -16.00
CA LYS A 208 23.98 0.60 -15.58
C LYS A 208 23.62 1.50 -16.76
N HIS A 209 23.03 2.67 -16.48
CA HIS A 209 23.24 3.99 -17.12
C HIS A 209 22.21 4.94 -16.47
N SER A 210 22.55 5.90 -15.60
CA SER A 210 23.22 7.20 -15.77
C SER A 210 22.44 8.23 -16.59
N ILE A 211 22.37 9.46 -16.04
CA ILE A 211 21.96 10.77 -16.64
C ILE A 211 20.44 11.03 -16.49
N SER A 212 19.92 12.17 -15.99
CA SER A 212 20.47 13.48 -15.64
C SER A 212 19.54 14.20 -14.64
N THR A 213 20.16 15.01 -13.80
CA THR A 213 19.58 16.05 -12.95
C THR A 213 18.76 17.09 -13.72
N SER A 214 17.60 17.46 -13.18
CA SER A 214 16.91 18.73 -13.49
C SER A 214 16.39 19.34 -12.19
N THR A 215 17.18 20.25 -11.66
CA THR A 215 16.87 21.18 -10.57
C THR A 215 15.78 22.15 -10.99
N HIS A 216 14.65 22.19 -10.28
CA HIS A 216 13.77 23.35 -10.30
C HIS A 216 13.96 24.23 -9.06
N ARG A 217 14.05 25.50 -9.40
CA ARG A 217 14.61 26.65 -8.71
C ARG A 217 13.61 27.25 -7.72
N SER A 218 14.15 27.70 -6.61
CA SER A 218 13.54 28.46 -5.53
C SER A 218 12.79 29.70 -6.02
N SER A 219 11.60 29.96 -5.48
CA SER A 219 10.96 31.27 -5.55
C SER A 219 11.03 31.92 -4.17
N VAL A 220 11.78 33.01 -4.13
CA VAL A 220 11.92 33.94 -3.02
C VAL A 220 10.62 34.75 -2.91
N ARG A 221 9.98 34.74 -1.73
CA ARG A 221 9.13 35.87 -1.31
C ARG A 221 9.65 36.36 0.03
N ASN A 222 10.34 37.49 -0.07
CA ASN A 222 10.72 38.35 1.04
C ASN A 222 9.52 39.28 1.32
N SER A 223 9.00 39.24 2.54
CA SER A 223 8.17 40.32 3.10
C SER A 223 8.50 40.40 4.58
N GLY A 224 9.38 41.33 4.92
CA GLY A 224 9.65 41.72 6.29
C GLY A 224 8.46 42.47 6.89
N GLY A 225 8.24 42.28 8.19
CA GLY A 225 7.20 43.01 8.91
C GLY A 225 6.92 42.47 10.30
N GLN A 226 7.68 42.99 11.26
CA GLN A 226 7.35 43.16 12.68
C GLN A 226 7.47 41.99 13.66
N ARG A 227 8.43 42.22 14.57
CA ARG A 227 8.58 41.66 15.91
C ARG A 227 7.31 41.88 16.73
N GLN A 228 6.91 40.88 17.49
CA GLN A 228 6.36 41.08 18.83
C GLN A 228 6.81 39.95 19.75
N ASP A 229 7.29 40.38 20.91
CA ASP A 229 7.82 39.61 22.01
C ASP A 229 6.78 38.67 22.63
N PHE A 230 7.20 37.46 23.00
CA PHE A 230 6.59 36.75 24.12
C PHE A 230 7.71 36.08 24.93
N GLN A 231 8.05 36.70 26.05
CA GLN A 231 8.63 36.06 27.22
C GLN A 231 7.47 35.64 28.13
N ILE A 232 7.41 34.36 28.49
CA ILE A 232 7.62 33.75 29.82
C ILE A 232 7.44 32.25 29.64
#